data_AF-X6NF53-F1
#
_entry.id   AF-X6NF53-F1
#
_cell.length_a   1.000
_cell.length_b   1.000
_cell.length_c   1.000
_cell.angle_alpha   90.00
_cell.angle_beta   90.00
_cell.angle_gamma   90.00
#
_symmetry.space_group_name_H-M   'P 1'
#
loop_
_entity.id
_entity.type
_entity.pdbx_description
1 polymer ?
#
loop_
_entity_poly.entity_id
_entity_poly.type
_entity_poly.pdbx_seq_one_letter_code
_entity_poly.pdbx_strand_id
1 'polypeptide(L)'
;MKQTASDKQRGWMLLDTTGDVPSPRKSSTLVYHDGCLYLFGGNYKEKCLNDFYKYDIKSRCWSQIVVKGKIPSARDRHSLTLVNEESLVLFGGFGGEQEFLNDLWSFDIKSKTWTLLPEQGSIPSPRLFFFFF
;
A
#
# COMPACT_ATOMS: atom_id res chain seq x y z
N MET A 1 -16.47 47.68 -1.13
CA MET A 1 -15.38 47.13 -0.29
C MET A 1 -15.04 45.75 -0.82
N LYS A 2 -13.85 45.54 -1.37
CA LYS A 2 -13.41 44.23 -1.87
C LYS A 2 -12.82 43.45 -0.69
N GLN A 3 -13.47 42.36 -0.31
CA GLN A 3 -13.00 41.49 0.75
C GLN A 3 -11.87 40.63 0.17
N THR A 4 -10.65 40.88 0.62
CA THR A 4 -9.45 40.12 0.26
C THR A 4 -9.57 38.70 0.83
N ALA A 5 -9.66 37.71 -0.05
CA ALA A 5 -9.47 36.31 0.34
C ALA A 5 -8.05 36.16 0.91
N SER A 6 -7.94 35.64 2.14
CA SER A 6 -6.65 35.38 2.75
C SER A 6 -5.91 34.31 1.93
N ASP A 7 -4.74 34.63 1.41
CA ASP A 7 -3.79 33.66 0.87
C ASP A 7 -3.45 32.63 1.97
N LYS A 8 -4.09 31.46 1.92
CA LYS A 8 -3.62 30.30 2.68
C LYS A 8 -2.22 29.97 2.15
N GLN A 9 -1.19 30.18 2.96
CA GLN A 9 0.16 29.73 2.67
C GLN A 9 0.13 28.25 2.25
N ARG A 10 0.49 27.98 1.00
CA ARG A 10 0.78 26.64 0.50
C ARG A 10 2.20 26.29 0.95
N GLY A 11 2.31 25.60 2.08
CA GLY A 11 3.58 25.14 2.63
C GLY A 11 3.50 23.65 2.98
N TRP A 12 4.63 22.96 2.86
CA TRP A 12 4.77 21.64 3.44
C TRP A 12 4.70 21.75 4.96
N MET A 13 3.93 20.86 5.58
CA MET A 13 3.80 20.79 7.02
C MET A 13 3.87 19.33 7.46
N LEU A 14 4.62 19.07 8.51
CA LEU A 14 4.61 17.78 9.18
C LEU A 14 3.27 17.63 9.91
N LEU A 15 2.58 16.52 9.63
CA LEU A 15 1.37 16.17 10.37
C LEU A 15 1.75 15.29 11.55
N ASP A 16 1.30 15.66 12.74
CA ASP A 16 1.30 14.73 13.87
C ASP A 16 0.32 13.59 13.57
N THR A 17 0.78 12.36 13.80
CA THR A 17 0.00 11.14 13.61
C THR A 17 0.04 10.28 14.87
N THR A 18 -0.98 9.47 15.08
CA THR A 18 -1.12 8.61 16.26
C THR A 18 -1.44 7.17 15.85
N GLY A 19 -1.54 6.26 16.81
CA GLY A 19 -1.90 4.85 16.59
C GLY A 19 -0.71 3.95 16.27
N ASP A 20 -0.97 2.91 15.47
CA ASP A 20 0.02 1.90 15.09
C ASP A 20 0.92 2.42 13.96
N VAL A 21 1.80 3.36 14.28
CA VAL A 21 2.65 4.02 13.29
C VAL A 21 3.60 3.01 12.63
N PRO A 22 3.57 2.85 11.29
CA PRO A 22 4.46 1.94 10.59
C PRO A 22 5.93 2.31 10.80
N SER A 23 6.80 1.30 10.86
CA SER A 23 8.24 1.52 10.88
C SER A 23 8.73 2.33 9.65
N PRO A 24 9.86 3.07 9.77
CA PRO A 24 10.51 3.68 8.62
C PRO A 24 10.74 2.64 7.53
N ARG A 25 10.45 2.99 6.27
CA ARG A 25 10.53 2.04 5.15
C ARG A 25 10.79 2.75 3.84
N LYS A 26 11.47 2.05 2.92
CA LYS A 26 11.64 2.45 1.51
C LYS A 26 10.85 1.49 0.61
N SER A 27 10.51 1.96 -0.60
CA SER A 27 9.94 1.10 -1.66
C SER A 27 8.66 0.35 -1.27
N SER A 28 7.88 0.89 -0.33
CA SER A 28 6.49 0.49 -0.05
C SER A 28 5.53 1.19 -1.01
N THR A 29 4.29 0.70 -1.10
CA THR A 29 3.25 1.34 -1.92
C THR A 29 2.09 1.83 -1.05
N LEU A 30 1.60 3.04 -1.37
CA LEU A 30 0.45 3.70 -0.75
C LEU A 30 -0.70 3.82 -1.75
N VAL A 31 -1.92 3.48 -1.35
CA VAL A 31 -3.13 3.63 -2.17
C VAL A 31 -4.20 4.38 -1.40
N TYR A 32 -4.79 5.42 -1.99
CA TYR A 32 -5.94 6.13 -1.41
C TYR A 32 -7.24 5.40 -1.74
N HIS A 33 -8.09 5.20 -0.73
CA HIS A 33 -9.45 4.73 -0.90
C HIS A 33 -10.31 5.15 0.31
N ASP A 34 -11.48 5.74 0.04
CA ASP A 34 -12.50 6.13 1.02
C ASP A 34 -11.95 6.82 2.29
N GLY A 35 -11.24 7.93 2.09
CA GLY A 35 -10.68 8.72 3.21
C GLY A 35 -9.49 8.08 3.93
N CYS A 36 -9.04 6.90 3.49
CA CYS A 36 -7.91 6.18 4.06
C CYS A 36 -6.76 6.03 3.05
N LEU A 37 -5.53 6.00 3.55
CA LEU A 37 -4.35 5.56 2.79
C LEU A 37 -3.95 4.16 3.24
N TYR A 38 -3.86 3.22 2.31
CA TYR A 38 -3.45 1.83 2.54
C TYR A 38 -1.98 1.65 2.19
N LEU A 39 -1.19 1.13 3.13
CA LEU A 39 0.26 0.97 3.01
C LEU A 39 0.64 -0.51 3.14
N PHE A 40 1.20 -1.10 2.09
CA PHE A 40 1.69 -2.48 2.12
C PHE A 40 3.21 -2.55 1.97
N GLY A 41 3.83 -3.45 2.76
CA GLY A 41 5.20 -3.91 2.60
C GLY A 41 6.26 -2.81 2.59
N GLY A 42 7.25 -2.96 1.70
CA GLY A 42 8.45 -2.14 1.63
C GLY A 42 9.65 -2.82 2.29
N ASN A 43 10.71 -2.05 2.50
CA ASN A 43 11.95 -2.54 3.08
C ASN A 43 12.40 -1.66 4.26
N TYR A 44 12.78 -2.29 5.37
CA TYR A 44 13.40 -1.64 6.52
C TYR A 44 14.67 -2.39 6.92
N LYS A 45 15.80 -1.69 6.95
CA LYS A 45 17.12 -2.26 7.31
C LYS A 45 17.45 -3.54 6.52
N GLU A 46 17.28 -3.47 5.20
CA GLU A 46 17.53 -4.56 4.26
C GLU A 46 16.64 -5.80 4.46
N LYS A 47 15.51 -5.66 5.17
CA LYS A 47 14.48 -6.69 5.29
C LYS A 47 13.20 -6.24 4.61
N CYS A 48 12.71 -7.06 3.68
CA CYS A 48 11.38 -6.88 3.12
C CYS A 48 10.30 -7.09 4.19
N LEU A 49 9.18 -6.38 4.05
CA LEU A 49 8.05 -6.41 4.97
C LEU A 49 6.79 -6.92 4.24
N ASN A 50 5.88 -7.55 4.97
CA ASN A 50 4.52 -7.92 4.52
C ASN A 50 3.42 -7.35 5.45
N ASP A 51 3.76 -6.38 6.28
CA ASP A 51 2.79 -5.71 7.13
C ASP A 51 1.88 -4.81 6.28
N PHE A 52 0.64 -4.65 6.74
CA PHE A 52 -0.38 -3.89 6.03
C PHE A 52 -1.06 -2.92 7.00
N TYR A 53 -1.08 -1.64 6.64
CA TYR A 53 -1.64 -0.58 7.47
C TYR A 53 -2.66 0.24 6.69
N LYS A 54 -3.49 0.94 7.45
CA LYS A 54 -4.25 2.08 6.95
C LYS A 54 -3.99 3.32 7.80
N TYR A 55 -4.01 4.47 7.14
CA TYR A 55 -4.05 5.79 7.76
C TYR A 55 -5.39 6.45 7.47
N ASP A 56 -6.17 6.72 8.50
CA ASP A 56 -7.42 7.48 8.37
C ASP A 56 -7.09 8.98 8.35
N ILE A 57 -7.41 9.66 7.24
CA ILE A 57 -7.00 11.05 7.02
C ILE A 57 -7.71 12.02 7.96
N LYS A 58 -8.96 11.72 8.33
CA LYS A 58 -9.79 12.58 9.17
C LYS A 58 -9.30 12.59 10.61
N SER A 59 -9.01 11.41 11.16
CA SER A 59 -8.53 11.21 12.52
C SER A 59 -7.01 11.31 12.64
N ARG A 60 -6.28 11.27 11.53
CA ARG A 60 -4.81 11.23 11.47
C ARG A 60 -4.21 10.07 12.25
N CYS A 61 -4.88 8.92 12.21
CA CYS A 61 -4.54 7.75 12.99
C CYS A 61 -4.14 6.60 12.06
N TRP A 62 -2.97 6.03 12.32
CA TRP A 62 -2.53 4.78 11.74
C TRP A 62 -3.12 3.59 12.50
N SER A 63 -3.46 2.54 11.77
CA SER A 63 -3.88 1.27 12.34
C SER A 63 -3.37 0.12 11.50
N GLN A 64 -2.79 -0.89 12.15
CA GLN A 64 -2.39 -2.11 11.47
C GLN A 64 -3.64 -2.91 11.09
N ILE A 65 -3.72 -3.33 9.83
CA ILE A 65 -4.84 -4.11 9.33
C ILE A 65 -4.61 -5.56 9.73
N VAL A 66 -5.46 -6.08 10.63
CA VAL A 66 -5.54 -7.52 10.90
C VAL A 66 -6.18 -8.19 9.69
N VAL A 67 -5.35 -8.86 8.88
CA VAL A 67 -5.76 -9.52 7.64
C VAL A 67 -6.14 -10.99 7.87
N LYS A 68 -6.95 -11.53 6.97
CA LYS A 68 -7.36 -12.94 6.91
C LYS A 68 -6.89 -13.58 5.60
N GLY A 69 -6.94 -14.91 5.55
CA GLY A 69 -6.58 -15.68 4.35
C GLY A 69 -5.07 -15.92 4.21
N LYS A 70 -4.63 -16.18 2.97
CA LYS A 70 -3.21 -16.37 2.68
C LYS A 70 -2.58 -14.99 2.49
N ILE A 71 -1.57 -14.67 3.30
CA ILE A 71 -0.93 -13.35 3.27
C ILE A 71 0.18 -13.37 2.21
N PRO A 72 0.32 -12.32 1.38
CA PRO A 72 1.44 -12.20 0.46
C PRO A 72 2.79 -12.24 1.21
N SER A 73 3.80 -12.81 0.57
CA SER A 73 5.17 -12.79 1.10
C SER A 73 5.69 -11.36 1.27
N ALA A 74 6.66 -11.19 2.16
CA ALA A 74 7.33 -9.92 2.39
C ALA A 74 7.99 -9.43 1.10
N ARG A 75 7.76 -8.16 0.74
CA ARG A 75 8.23 -7.62 -0.55
C ARG A 75 8.39 -6.11 -0.56
N ASP A 76 9.35 -5.62 -1.32
CA ASP A 76 9.49 -4.20 -1.69
C ASP A 76 9.34 -4.01 -3.22
N ARG A 77 9.26 -2.76 -3.68
CA ARG A 77 9.19 -2.38 -5.12
C ARG A 77 8.03 -3.04 -5.89
N HIS A 78 7.00 -3.47 -5.19
CA HIS A 78 5.77 -4.06 -5.70
C HIS A 78 4.78 -2.97 -6.12
N SER A 79 3.77 -3.36 -6.90
CA SER A 79 2.64 -2.49 -7.24
C SER A 79 1.43 -2.86 -6.39
N LEU A 80 0.74 -1.87 -5.81
CA LEU A 80 -0.55 -2.02 -5.18
C LEU A 80 -1.52 -1.03 -5.83
N THR A 81 -2.70 -1.47 -6.26
CA THR A 81 -3.63 -0.64 -7.03
C THR A 81 -5.08 -0.94 -6.66
N LEU A 82 -5.89 0.10 -6.52
CA LEU A 82 -7.35 -0.05 -6.38
C LEU A 82 -7.95 -0.38 -7.75
N VAL A 83 -8.62 -1.53 -7.86
CA VAL A 83 -9.22 -1.98 -9.13
C VAL A 83 -10.72 -1.77 -9.21
N ASN A 84 -11.38 -1.64 -8.06
CA ASN A 84 -12.79 -1.29 -7.91
C ASN A 84 -13.02 -0.75 -6.49
N GLU A 85 -14.27 -0.47 -6.10
CA GLU A 85 -14.59 0.08 -4.77
C GLU A 85 -14.31 -0.86 -3.59
N GLU A 86 -14.01 -2.14 -3.85
CA GLU A 86 -13.92 -3.17 -2.82
C GLU A 86 -12.58 -3.90 -2.79
N SER A 87 -11.74 -3.74 -3.82
CA SER A 87 -10.56 -4.59 -4.03
C SER A 87 -9.31 -3.82 -4.38
N LEU A 88 -8.22 -4.17 -3.69
CA LEU A 88 -6.85 -3.77 -4.03
C LEU A 88 -6.14 -4.97 -4.68
N VAL A 89 -5.39 -4.74 -5.74
CA VAL A 89 -4.56 -5.76 -6.39
C VAL A 89 -3.09 -5.46 -6.13
N LEU A 90 -2.38 -6.48 -5.66
CA LEU A 90 -0.93 -6.47 -5.43
C LEU A 90 -0.26 -7.34 -6.49
N PHE A 91 0.78 -6.82 -7.14
CA PHE A 91 1.52 -7.54 -8.16
C PHE A 91 3.03 -7.40 -7.99
N GLY A 92 3.71 -8.54 -8.13
CA GLY A 92 5.17 -8.62 -8.23
C GLY A 92 5.92 -8.04 -7.04
N GLY A 93 7.07 -7.44 -7.31
CA GLY A 93 8.01 -6.94 -6.29
C GLY A 93 9.21 -7.86 -6.08
N PHE A 94 9.99 -7.56 -5.04
CA PHE A 94 11.20 -8.28 -4.69
C PHE A 94 11.10 -8.83 -3.26
N GLY A 95 11.23 -10.15 -3.12
CA GLY A 95 11.09 -10.86 -1.84
C GLY A 95 12.31 -10.78 -0.92
N GLY A 96 13.46 -10.39 -1.45
CA GLY A 96 14.77 -10.55 -0.80
C GLY A 96 15.57 -11.68 -1.45
N GLU A 97 16.87 -11.79 -1.14
CA GLU A 97 17.73 -12.93 -1.53
C GLU A 97 17.64 -13.38 -3.01
N GLN A 98 17.51 -12.43 -3.95
CA GLN A 98 17.36 -12.66 -5.40
C GLN A 98 15.99 -13.19 -5.87
N GLU A 99 14.97 -13.16 -5.02
CA GLU A 99 13.60 -13.54 -5.36
C GLU A 99 12.85 -12.39 -6.05
N PHE A 100 12.64 -12.50 -7.37
CA PHE A 100 11.76 -11.61 -8.13
C PHE A 100 10.36 -12.23 -8.24
N LEU A 101 9.35 -11.46 -7.86
CA LEU A 101 7.98 -11.93 -7.77
C LEU A 101 7.18 -11.54 -9.03
N ASN A 102 6.28 -12.42 -9.43
CA ASN A 102 5.30 -12.25 -10.51
C ASN A 102 3.90 -12.74 -10.11
N ASP A 103 3.68 -12.96 -8.81
CA ASP A 103 2.40 -13.38 -8.25
C ASP A 103 1.41 -12.20 -8.21
N LEU A 104 0.12 -12.53 -8.32
CA LEU A 104 -0.99 -11.59 -8.32
C LEU A 104 -1.92 -11.88 -7.15
N TRP A 105 -2.17 -10.88 -6.33
CA TRP A 105 -3.03 -10.99 -5.16
C TRP A 105 -4.17 -10.00 -5.22
N SER A 106 -5.32 -10.38 -4.70
CA SER A 106 -6.44 -9.48 -4.43
C SER A 106 -6.67 -9.38 -2.93
N PHE A 107 -6.87 -8.15 -2.44
CA PHE A 107 -7.32 -7.85 -1.10
C PHE A 107 -8.73 -7.28 -1.14
N ASP A 108 -9.66 -8.00 -0.52
CA ASP A 108 -11.02 -7.52 -0.31
C ASP A 108 -11.06 -6.61 0.94
N ILE A 109 -11.42 -5.34 0.74
CA ILE A 109 -11.36 -4.28 1.75
C ILE A 109 -12.37 -4.52 2.88
N LYS A 110 -13.58 -5.00 2.54
CA LYS A 110 -14.67 -5.20 3.50
C LYS A 110 -14.38 -6.37 4.44
N SER A 111 -14.02 -7.51 3.88
CA SER A 111 -13.72 -8.74 4.63
C SER A 111 -12.31 -8.77 5.22
N LYS A 112 -11.42 -7.90 4.72
CA LYS A 112 -9.99 -7.82 5.05
C LYS A 112 -9.24 -9.12 4.71
N THR A 113 -9.53 -9.69 3.55
CA THR A 113 -9.01 -11.01 3.16
C THR A 113 -8.11 -10.90 1.95
N TRP A 114 -6.91 -11.45 2.05
CA TRP A 114 -6.02 -11.66 0.90
C TRP A 114 -6.32 -12.99 0.22
N THR A 115 -6.35 -12.97 -1.11
CA THR A 115 -6.53 -14.14 -1.98
C THR A 115 -5.46 -14.14 -3.05
N LEU A 116 -4.73 -15.25 -3.17
CA LEU A 116 -3.82 -15.47 -4.30
C LEU A 116 -4.68 -15.74 -5.54
N LEU A 117 -4.54 -14.90 -6.56
CA LEU A 117 -5.26 -15.10 -7.80
C LEU A 117 -4.53 -16.18 -8.63
N PRO A 118 -5.27 -17.07 -9.30
CA PRO A 118 -4.66 -18.10 -10.13
C PRO A 118 -3.91 -17.47 -11.30
N GLU A 119 -2.76 -18.05 -11.63
CA GLU A 119 -2.01 -17.76 -12.84
C GLU A 119 -2.82 -18.20 -14.06
N GLN A 120 -3.49 -17.26 -14.74
CA GLN A 120 -4.28 -17.54 -15.93
C GLN A 120 -3.65 -16.90 -17.17
N GLY A 121 -3.41 -17.71 -18.20
CA GLY A 121 -2.78 -17.27 -19.45
C GLY A 121 -1.27 -17.10 -19.35
N SER A 122 -0.70 -16.23 -20.19
CA SER A 122 0.74 -15.94 -20.21
C SER A 122 1.09 -15.06 -19.01
N ILE A 123 1.66 -15.68 -17.97
CA ILE A 123 2.11 -14.97 -16.77
C ILE A 123 3.17 -13.94 -17.18
N PRO A 124 2.98 -12.66 -16.86
CA PRO A 124 3.99 -11.66 -17.13
C PRO A 124 5.28 -12.01 -16.38
N SER A 125 6.43 -11.73 -17.00
CA SER A 125 7.72 -11.83 -16.31
C SER A 125 7.72 -11.02 -15.01
N PRO A 126 8.50 -11.41 -13.99
CA PRO A 126 8.63 -10.63 -12.77
C PRO A 126 8.89 -9.14 -13.06
N ARG A 127 8.21 -8.26 -12.31
CA ARG A 127 8.34 -6.80 -12.49
C ARG A 127 8.64 -6.14 -11.14
N LEU A 128 9.50 -5.14 -11.21
CA LEU A 128 9.82 -4.21 -10.12
C LEU A 128 9.51 -2.79 -10.60
N PHE A 129 9.13 -1.90 -9.68
CA PHE A 129 8.84 -0.49 -9.98
C PHE A 129 7.71 -0.27 -10.99
N PHE A 130 6.80 -1.23 -11.09
CA PHE A 130 5.68 -1.15 -12.02
C PHE A 130 4.57 -0.27 -11.43
N PHE A 131 3.89 0.50 -12.28
CA PHE A 131 2.70 1.26 -11.92
C PHE A 131 1.61 0.94 -12.95
N PHE A 132 0.40 0.66 -12.48
CA PHE A 132 -0.78 0.64 -13.35
C PHE A 132 -1.21 2.10 -13.57
N PHE A 133 -1.37 2.50 -14.84
CA PHE A 133 -1.82 3.84 -15.24
C PHE A 133 -3.34 3.96 -15.19
#